data_AF-A0A2E1E2E9-F1
#
_entry.id   AF-A0A2E1E2E9-F1
#
_cell.length_a   1.000
_cell.length_b   1.000
_cell.length_c   1.000
_cell.angle_alpha   90.00
_cell.angle_beta   90.00
_cell.angle_gamma   90.00
#
_symmetry.space_group_name_H-M   'P 1'
#
loop_
_entity.id
_entity.type
_entity.pdbx_description
1 polymer ?
#
loop_
_entity_poly.entity_id
_entity_poly.type
_entity_poly.pdbx_seq_one_letter_code
_entity_poly.pdbx_strand_id
1 'polypeptide(L)'
;MTSKSKKSFQLSKTTLLTVSSKNLVIEKNINDQTLKSEYKAKGVNGYQFKLEKKDIKEAWWAFAGFFIAVVIWQISSSPIISIVGSIILSIISLFLIIDYIFSSEKIKLIFFISGNRHEEIIDTENLNEAKDFLSTSQISE
;
A
#
# COMPACT_ATOMS: atom_id res chain seq x y z
N MET A 1 8.30 -32.89 -25.00
CA MET A 1 8.26 -32.42 -23.60
C MET A 1 7.52 -31.10 -23.55
N THR A 2 6.27 -31.08 -23.08
CA THR A 2 5.42 -29.90 -23.06
C THR A 2 5.93 -28.90 -22.01
N SER A 3 6.54 -27.81 -22.46
CA SER A 3 6.86 -26.64 -21.66
C SER A 3 5.57 -26.17 -20.97
N LYS A 4 5.43 -26.44 -19.67
CA LYS A 4 4.36 -25.88 -18.86
C LYS A 4 4.59 -24.38 -18.81
N SER A 5 3.79 -23.63 -19.58
CA SER A 5 3.75 -22.17 -19.61
C SER A 5 3.83 -21.63 -18.18
N LYS A 6 4.97 -21.05 -17.84
CA LYS A 6 5.08 -20.17 -16.66
C LYS A 6 4.38 -18.88 -17.07
N LYS A 7 3.36 -18.49 -16.32
CA LYS A 7 2.70 -17.19 -16.51
C LYS A 7 3.23 -16.26 -15.43
N SER A 8 3.69 -15.08 -15.82
CA SER A 8 4.22 -14.06 -14.92
C SER A 8 3.46 -12.76 -15.11
N PHE A 9 3.16 -12.07 -14.01
CA PHE A 9 2.46 -10.81 -13.98
C PHE A 9 3.14 -9.85 -13.02
N GLN A 10 3.30 -8.61 -13.43
CA GLN A 10 3.93 -7.58 -12.61
C GLN A 10 2.86 -6.92 -11.73
N LEU A 11 2.88 -7.23 -10.42
CA LEU A 11 1.91 -6.69 -9.46
C LEU A 11 2.18 -5.21 -9.16
N SER A 12 3.45 -4.83 -9.08
CA SER A 12 3.89 -3.45 -8.95
C SER A 12 5.26 -3.25 -9.59
N LYS A 13 5.73 -2.01 -9.67
CA LYS A 13 7.09 -1.70 -10.20
C LYS A 13 8.20 -2.55 -9.60
N THR A 14 8.05 -3.00 -8.36
CA THR A 14 9.06 -3.79 -7.63
C THR A 14 8.70 -5.26 -7.42
N THR A 15 7.48 -5.69 -7.76
CA THR A 15 6.98 -7.03 -7.40
C THR A 15 6.47 -7.79 -8.62
N LEU A 16 7.09 -8.95 -8.89
CA LEU A 16 6.72 -9.88 -9.96
C LEU A 16 6.10 -11.15 -9.36
N LEU A 17 4.89 -11.47 -9.79
CA LEU A 17 4.21 -12.71 -9.46
C LEU A 17 4.37 -13.70 -10.61
N THR A 18 4.86 -14.90 -10.34
CA THR A 18 4.92 -15.98 -11.33
C THR A 18 4.13 -17.19 -10.84
N VAL A 19 3.14 -17.61 -11.61
CA VAL A 19 2.35 -18.80 -11.34
C VAL A 19 2.74 -19.92 -12.31
N SER A 20 3.01 -21.08 -11.74
CA SER A 20 3.18 -22.32 -12.46
C SER A 20 2.28 -23.40 -11.85
N SER A 21 1.97 -24.43 -12.63
CA SER A 21 1.18 -25.59 -12.16
C SER A 21 1.70 -26.31 -10.90
N LYS A 22 2.94 -26.02 -10.48
CA LYS A 22 3.55 -26.62 -9.29
C LYS A 22 3.72 -25.62 -8.16
N ASN A 23 4.08 -24.37 -8.47
CA ASN A 23 4.53 -23.38 -7.50
C ASN A 23 4.01 -21.97 -7.87
N LEU A 24 3.78 -21.17 -6.83
CA LEU A 24 3.57 -19.73 -6.89
C LEU A 24 4.87 -19.06 -6.40
N VAL A 25 5.41 -18.16 -7.19
CA VAL A 25 6.66 -17.45 -6.90
C VAL A 25 6.36 -15.96 -6.82
N ILE A 26 6.78 -15.33 -5.73
CA ILE A 26 6.73 -13.88 -5.54
C ILE A 26 8.17 -13.38 -5.49
N GLU A 27 8.55 -12.57 -6.48
CA GLU A 27 9.85 -11.91 -6.56
C GLU A 27 9.66 -10.43 -6.25
N LYS A 28 10.43 -9.93 -5.30
CA LYS A 28 10.38 -8.54 -4.85
C LYS A 28 11.78 -7.94 -4.92
N ASN A 29 11.92 -6.86 -5.66
CA ASN A 29 13.18 -6.13 -5.76
C ASN A 29 13.17 -4.96 -4.77
N ILE A 30 14.03 -5.03 -3.76
CA ILE A 30 14.20 -3.98 -2.73
C ILE A 30 15.69 -3.66 -2.65
N ASN A 31 16.07 -2.41 -2.88
CA ASN A 31 17.45 -1.92 -2.72
C ASN A 31 18.50 -2.80 -3.44
N ASP A 32 18.30 -3.06 -4.73
CA ASP A 32 19.13 -3.93 -5.59
C ASP A 32 19.24 -5.39 -5.13
N GLN A 33 18.40 -5.82 -4.18
CA GLN A 33 18.30 -7.20 -3.74
C GLN A 33 16.96 -7.81 -4.15
N THR A 34 17.02 -8.93 -4.87
CA THR A 34 15.83 -9.69 -5.25
C THR A 34 15.49 -10.71 -4.15
N LEU A 35 14.44 -10.43 -3.40
CA LEU A 35 13.84 -11.37 -2.46
C LEU A 35 12.87 -12.29 -3.22
N LYS A 36 13.08 -13.59 -3.13
CA LYS A 36 12.25 -14.59 -3.80
C LYS A 36 11.57 -15.50 -2.78
N SER A 37 10.25 -15.49 -2.79
CA SER A 37 9.42 -16.41 -2.00
C SER A 37 8.77 -17.42 -2.94
N GLU A 38 8.96 -18.71 -2.67
CA GLU A 38 8.37 -19.78 -3.47
C GLU A 38 7.46 -20.65 -2.61
N TYR A 39 6.22 -20.81 -3.06
CA TYR A 39 5.17 -21.55 -2.39
C TYR A 39 4.67 -22.67 -3.29
N LYS A 40 4.39 -23.85 -2.74
CA LYS A 40 3.78 -24.94 -3.50
C LYS A 40 2.33 -24.58 -3.84
N ALA A 41 1.90 -24.82 -5.08
CA ALA A 41 0.56 -24.50 -5.55
C ALA A 41 -0.54 -25.18 -4.71
N LYS A 42 -0.31 -26.42 -4.24
CA LYS A 42 -1.22 -27.14 -3.33
C LYS A 42 -1.44 -26.44 -1.98
N GLY A 43 -0.53 -25.56 -1.58
CA GLY A 43 -0.65 -24.80 -0.35
C GLY A 43 -1.38 -23.48 -0.53
N VAL A 44 -1.66 -23.03 -1.76
CA VAL A 44 -2.39 -21.78 -2.00
C VAL A 44 -3.88 -22.07 -1.91
N ASN A 45 -4.50 -21.61 -0.84
CA ASN A 45 -5.92 -21.86 -0.53
C ASN A 45 -6.84 -20.83 -1.21
N GLY A 46 -6.34 -19.64 -1.50
CA GLY A 46 -7.07 -18.62 -2.26
C GLY A 46 -6.39 -17.25 -2.20
N TYR A 47 -7.05 -16.23 -2.74
CA TYR A 47 -6.58 -14.85 -2.71
C TYR A 47 -7.71 -13.84 -2.48
N GLN A 48 -7.39 -12.69 -1.90
CA GLN A 48 -8.34 -11.60 -1.71
C GLN A 48 -7.70 -10.25 -2.03
N PHE A 49 -8.39 -9.41 -2.79
CA PHE A 49 -8.05 -8.00 -2.92
C PHE A 49 -8.72 -7.19 -1.80
N LYS A 50 -7.94 -6.35 -1.14
CA LYS A 50 -8.41 -5.43 -0.11
C LYS A 50 -7.93 -4.03 -0.44
N LEU A 51 -8.88 -3.10 -0.55
CA LEU A 51 -8.56 -1.68 -0.67
C LEU A 51 -8.05 -1.19 0.70
N GLU A 52 -6.82 -0.73 0.75
CA GLU A 52 -6.28 -0.05 1.92
C GLU A 52 -6.66 1.43 1.82
N LYS A 53 -7.65 1.83 2.63
CA LYS A 53 -8.07 3.23 2.74
C LYS A 53 -6.87 4.08 3.14
N LYS A 54 -6.79 5.30 2.60
CA LYS A 54 -5.77 6.30 2.97
C LYS A 54 -5.64 6.40 4.49
N ASP A 55 -4.41 6.53 4.98
CA ASP A 55 -4.19 6.69 6.42
C ASP A 55 -4.77 8.03 6.87
N ILE A 56 -5.91 7.97 7.56
CA ILE A 56 -6.64 9.15 8.03
C ILE A 56 -5.89 9.88 9.15
N LYS A 57 -4.83 9.29 9.72
CA LYS A 57 -4.03 9.92 10.77
C LYS A 57 -3.43 11.24 10.32
N GLU A 58 -2.93 11.32 9.08
CA GLU A 58 -2.33 12.55 8.54
C GLU A 58 -3.36 13.69 8.48
N ALA A 59 -4.58 13.39 8.01
CA ALA A 59 -5.69 14.34 8.02
C ALA A 59 -6.06 14.77 9.46
N TRP A 60 -6.13 13.82 10.40
CA TRP A 60 -6.41 14.12 11.81
C TRP A 60 -5.33 14.99 12.46
N TRP A 61 -4.06 14.73 12.17
CA TRP A 61 -2.95 15.54 12.66
C TRP A 61 -2.96 16.94 12.08
N ALA A 62 -3.34 17.10 10.82
CA ALA A 62 -3.50 18.40 10.21
C ALA A 62 -4.64 19.20 10.86
N PHE A 63 -5.80 18.57 11.11
CA PHE A 63 -6.90 19.21 11.84
C PHE A 63 -6.48 19.60 13.27
N ALA A 64 -5.80 18.70 13.98
CA ALA A 64 -5.29 18.98 15.31
C ALA A 64 -4.28 20.15 15.31
N GLY A 65 -3.34 20.16 14.38
CA GLY A 65 -2.34 21.21 14.23
C GLY A 65 -2.96 22.58 13.95
N PHE A 66 -3.98 22.63 13.10
CA PHE A 66 -4.73 23.86 12.83
C PHE A 66 -5.49 24.35 14.06
N PHE A 67 -6.19 23.47 14.79
CA PHE A 67 -6.87 23.84 16.02
C PHE A 67 -5.89 24.34 17.09
N ILE A 68 -4.74 23.68 17.24
CA ILE A 68 -3.69 24.09 18.16
C ILE A 68 -3.15 25.48 17.79
N ALA A 69 -2.98 25.78 16.49
CA ALA A 69 -2.57 27.11 16.04
C ALA A 69 -3.55 28.19 16.50
N VAL A 70 -4.85 27.97 16.33
CA VAL A 70 -5.90 28.92 16.75
C VAL A 70 -5.91 29.10 18.27
N VAL A 71 -5.77 28.02 19.04
CA VAL A 71 -5.73 28.09 20.50
C VAL A 71 -4.50 28.85 20.98
N ILE A 72 -3.31 28.54 20.45
CA ILE A 72 -2.06 29.24 20.78
C ILE A 72 -2.17 30.73 20.44
N TRP A 73 -2.81 31.06 19.33
CA TRP A 73 -3.02 32.45 18.93
C TRP A 73 -3.80 33.24 20.00
N GLN A 74 -4.83 32.63 20.58
CA GLN A 74 -5.72 33.24 21.57
C GLN A 74 -5.11 33.30 22.99
N ILE A 75 -4.36 32.28 23.40
CA ILE A 75 -3.82 32.19 24.78
C ILE A 75 -2.45 32.85 24.94
N SER A 76 -1.74 33.11 23.85
CA SER A 76 -0.36 33.59 23.93
C SER A 76 -0.29 35.06 24.35
N SER A 77 0.34 35.31 25.50
CA SER A 77 0.62 36.65 26.03
C SER A 77 1.67 37.42 25.23
N SER A 78 2.46 36.73 24.39
CA SER A 78 3.46 37.34 23.51
C SER A 78 2.93 37.39 22.08
N PRO A 79 2.73 38.59 21.50
CA PRO A 79 2.23 38.73 20.13
C PRO A 79 3.12 38.06 19.08
N ILE A 80 4.44 38.15 19.26
CA ILE A 80 5.42 37.61 18.31
C ILE A 80 5.39 36.08 18.32
N ILE A 81 5.39 35.45 19.51
CA ILE A 81 5.33 33.99 19.65
C ILE A 81 3.98 33.46 19.13
N SER A 82 2.91 34.19 19.42
CA SER A 82 1.55 33.92 18.95
C SER A 82 1.47 33.85 17.43
N ILE A 83 1.97 34.89 16.75
CA ILE A 83 1.94 35.01 15.29
C ILE A 83 2.85 33.96 14.64
N VAL A 84 4.11 33.88 15.07
CA VAL A 84 5.11 32.99 14.44
C VAL A 84 4.74 31.51 14.66
N GLY A 85 4.34 31.13 15.88
CA GLY A 85 3.93 29.76 16.18
C GLY A 85 2.70 29.33 15.37
N SER A 86 1.71 30.22 15.26
CA SER A 86 0.48 29.93 14.48
C SER A 86 0.77 29.76 13.00
N ILE A 87 1.67 30.57 12.43
CA ILE A 87 2.09 30.44 11.02
C ILE A 87 2.78 29.08 10.80
N ILE A 88 3.72 28.71 11.66
CA ILE A 88 4.45 27.44 11.54
C ILE A 88 3.49 26.24 11.63
N LEU A 89 2.60 26.22 12.62
CA LEU A 89 1.60 25.16 12.79
C LEU A 89 0.64 25.07 11.61
N SER A 90 0.22 26.22 11.06
CA SER A 90 -0.65 26.26 9.88
C SER A 90 0.05 25.69 8.64
N ILE A 91 1.34 26.02 8.45
CA ILE A 91 2.15 25.47 7.35
C ILE A 91 2.31 23.96 7.49
N ILE A 92 2.66 23.46 8.68
CA ILE A 92 2.79 22.00 8.93
C ILE A 92 1.46 21.30 8.64
N SER A 93 0.35 21.86 9.09
CA SER A 93 -0.99 21.31 8.86
C SER A 93 -1.33 21.28 7.36
N LEU A 94 -0.96 22.32 6.62
CA LEU A 94 -1.13 22.37 5.18
C LEU A 94 -0.33 21.27 4.48
N PHE A 95 0.94 21.07 4.86
CA PHE A 95 1.77 19.99 4.31
C PHE A 95 1.16 18.62 4.59
N LEU A 96 0.63 18.36 5.79
CA LEU A 96 -0.02 17.10 6.13
C LEU A 96 -1.31 16.86 5.33
N ILE A 97 -2.11 17.90 5.08
CA ILE A 97 -3.30 17.79 4.21
C ILE A 97 -2.90 17.48 2.77
N ILE A 98 -1.88 18.19 2.26
CA ILE A 98 -1.33 17.96 0.93
C ILE A 98 -0.86 16.51 0.82
N ASP A 99 -0.05 16.04 1.77
CA ASP A 99 0.45 14.67 1.80
C ASP A 99 -0.70 13.65 1.81
N TYR A 100 -1.73 13.88 2.63
CA TYR A 100 -2.94 13.05 2.66
C TYR A 100 -3.71 13.04 1.31
N ILE A 101 -3.83 14.19 0.63
CA ILE A 101 -4.50 14.30 -0.67
C ILE A 101 -3.72 13.51 -1.73
N PHE A 102 -2.40 13.67 -1.75
CA PHE A 102 -1.50 13.02 -2.72
C PHE A 102 -1.16 11.56 -2.35
N SER A 103 -1.45 11.14 -1.13
CA SER A 103 -1.34 9.74 -0.72
C SER A 103 -2.33 8.90 -1.52
N SER A 104 -1.81 8.06 -2.41
CA SER A 104 -2.61 7.17 -3.23
C SER A 104 -3.21 6.04 -2.40
N GLU A 105 -4.46 5.68 -2.67
CA GLU A 105 -5.06 4.46 -2.15
C GLU A 105 -4.25 3.26 -2.66
N LYS A 106 -3.84 2.39 -1.74
CA LYS A 106 -3.06 1.19 -2.08
C LYS A 106 -4.00 0.00 -2.11
N ILE A 107 -3.82 -0.87 -3.09
CA ILE A 107 -4.54 -2.15 -3.11
C ILE A 107 -3.63 -3.23 -2.57
N LYS A 108 -4.10 -3.93 -1.55
CA LYS A 108 -3.41 -5.12 -1.02
C LYS A 108 -4.00 -6.37 -1.65
N LEU A 109 -3.13 -7.23 -2.16
CA LEU A 109 -3.44 -8.61 -2.48
C LEU A 109 -2.98 -9.50 -1.35
N ILE A 110 -3.92 -10.25 -0.80
CA ILE A 110 -3.71 -11.17 0.31
C ILE A 110 -3.78 -12.58 -0.25
N PHE A 111 -2.68 -13.32 -0.22
CA PHE A 111 -2.67 -14.75 -0.49
C PHE A 111 -2.87 -15.53 0.80
N PHE A 112 -3.76 -16.53 0.77
CA PHE A 112 -3.92 -17.50 1.85
C PHE A 112 -3.09 -18.74 1.50
N ILE A 113 -1.96 -18.93 2.17
CA ILE A 113 -1.03 -20.04 1.89
C ILE A 113 -0.87 -20.90 3.14
N SER A 114 -1.32 -22.16 3.09
CA SER A 114 -1.21 -23.15 4.17
C SER A 114 -1.71 -22.63 5.53
N GLY A 115 -2.77 -21.81 5.51
CA GLY A 115 -3.34 -21.18 6.72
C GLY A 115 -2.72 -19.84 7.12
N ASN A 116 -1.62 -19.42 6.49
CA ASN A 116 -0.98 -18.12 6.72
C ASN A 116 -1.42 -17.07 5.68
N ARG A 117 -1.35 -15.79 6.07
CA ARG A 117 -1.65 -14.65 5.19
C ARG A 117 -0.34 -14.03 4.70
N HIS A 118 -0.25 -13.86 3.39
CA HIS A 118 0.84 -13.12 2.75
C HIS A 118 0.27 -11.92 2.02
N GLU A 119 0.72 -10.72 2.37
CA GLU A 119 0.19 -9.46 1.83
C GLU A 119 1.20 -8.84 0.86
N GLU A 120 0.75 -8.52 -0.34
CA GLU A 120 1.51 -7.76 -1.34
C GLU A 120 0.74 -6.53 -1.80
N ILE A 121 1.47 -5.49 -2.19
CA ILE A 121 0.89 -4.24 -2.67
C ILE A 121 0.83 -4.28 -4.20
N ILE A 122 -0.32 -3.93 -4.75
CA ILE A 122 -0.58 -3.82 -6.18
C ILE A 122 -0.82 -2.35 -6.52
N ASP A 123 -0.21 -1.93 -7.63
CA ASP A 123 -0.50 -0.63 -8.23
C ASP A 123 -1.95 -0.63 -8.76
N THR A 124 -2.72 0.40 -8.44
CA THR A 124 -4.16 0.51 -8.77
C THR A 124 -4.46 0.27 -10.24
N GLU A 125 -3.55 0.69 -11.13
CA GLU A 125 -3.62 0.52 -12.58
C GLU A 125 -3.63 -0.96 -13.01
N ASN A 126 -2.97 -1.83 -12.24
CA ASN A 126 -2.79 -3.25 -12.55
C ASN A 126 -3.88 -4.14 -11.93
N LEU A 127 -4.89 -3.57 -11.25
CA LEU A 127 -5.91 -4.33 -10.52
C LEU A 127 -6.68 -5.31 -11.42
N ASN A 128 -7.20 -4.80 -12.55
CA ASN A 128 -8.05 -5.59 -13.44
C ASN A 128 -7.24 -6.71 -14.10
N GLU A 129 -6.03 -6.40 -14.55
CA GLU A 129 -5.12 -7.39 -15.14
C GLU A 129 -4.65 -8.43 -14.11
N ALA A 130 -4.42 -8.03 -12.86
CA ALA A 130 -4.10 -8.95 -11.77
C ALA A 130 -5.26 -9.92 -11.49
N LYS A 131 -6.51 -9.42 -11.52
CA LYS A 131 -7.71 -10.25 -11.33
C LYS A 131 -7.90 -11.24 -12.48
N ASP A 132 -7.71 -10.79 -13.71
CA ASP A 132 -7.78 -11.65 -14.91
C ASP A 132 -6.65 -12.70 -14.91
N PHE A 133 -5.45 -12.31 -14.46
CA PHE A 133 -4.31 -13.22 -14.34
C PHE A 133 -4.54 -14.30 -13.29
N LEU A 134 -5.02 -13.95 -12.10
CA LEU A 134 -5.26 -14.89 -11.01
C LEU A 134 -6.43 -15.84 -11.30
N SER A 135 -7.52 -15.34 -11.87
CA SER A 135 -8.66 -16.16 -12.32
C SER A 135 -8.25 -17.14 -13.42
N THR A 136 -7.44 -16.71 -14.39
CA THR A 136 -6.89 -17.58 -15.44
C THR A 136 -5.89 -18.63 -14.89
N SER A 137 -5.32 -18.38 -13.72
CA SER A 137 -4.32 -19.24 -13.08
C SER A 137 -4.92 -20.37 -12.23
N GLN A 138 -6.26 -20.54 -12.23
CA GLN A 138 -6.99 -21.56 -11.46
C GLN A 138 -6.76 -21.50 -9.94
N ILE A 139 -6.35 -20.34 -9.42
CA ILE A 139 -6.30 -20.10 -7.98
C ILE A 139 -7.71 -19.65 -7.58
N SER A 140 -8.34 -20.30 -6.61
CA SER A 140 -9.68 -19.90 -6.14
C SER A 140 -9.64 -18.48 -5.55
N GLU A 141 -10.64 -17.65 -5.85
CA GLU A 141 -10.99 -16.50 -4.99
C GLU A 141 -11.38 -16.99 -3.59
#